data_AF-A0A5B1BIR6-F1
#
_entry.id   AF-A0A5B1BIR6-F1
#
_cell.length_a   1.000
_cell.length_b   1.000
_cell.length_c   1.000
_cell.angle_alpha   90.00
_cell.angle_beta   90.00
_cell.angle_gamma   90.00
#
_symmetry.space_group_name_H-M   'P 1'
#
loop_
_entity.id
_entity.type
_entity.pdbx_description
1 polymer ?
#
loop_
_entity_poly.entity_id
_entity_poly.type
_entity_poly.pdbx_seq_one_letter_code
_entity_poly.pdbx_strand_id
1 'polypeptide(L)'
;MEEDYNKIPSAPLGGEVFVIAKTTNLDEKEVTITIQEKEELLVGVDAPLPVLEITEETENEEEQEGQAKGNESTELKANVEDGIAKIKIRLRPKSDEDLQKWQDILAGKKPKEEDEETEYESVEEIEKGDTGSRNQNSQDSPETQLTFGLENRNIINNDLLVNPSVPLSFPDTPGPTAPLTSIRPKARPEDLVSTPKTEFLWLKASANGDEQCHHGKFLNKDDKAYFRIGKNKDIIFPLLVKPLNDIEGPNKRHYWAADRKNQTNYDVRRSDTRQHAARDLETDPFENVVAIAVGEVLRVAYFYEGTWQITILHEIPDGRKFIVRYGELDPDVNNNYKTGDSVVQSQVLGKTGDLTSITRFMLHFELYSGEQGYDLTIPLAGGGKFQRRTDLIDPLTILKEGYRNTFEEGTAFNDWAHSPFGNRIALKESQNNYNLCNRRRGKNDYPMVRGFIIVDMTIAEVMALQSDTSILFATGRYQIVPETLIEGVRMLGLNVNEKYDEAMQDRLFNEYLIDVKPNRKPIINFLESDGSVEDAMYACAQEWAAIGVEVGRRLKEGISTNGQSYYAGIGGNRAHISPDEIKALLIESKANINN
;
A
#
# COMPACT_ATOMS: atom_id res chain seq x y z
N MET A 1 12.22 -16.15 30.83
CA MET A 1 11.07 -15.36 30.34
C MET A 1 10.81 -15.91 28.95
N GLU A 2 9.60 -16.39 28.67
CA GLU A 2 9.27 -16.72 27.27
C GLU A 2 9.27 -15.42 26.47
N GLU A 3 9.88 -15.43 25.30
CA GLU A 3 9.75 -14.35 24.33
C GLU A 3 8.43 -14.55 23.60
N ASP A 4 7.43 -13.69 23.87
CA ASP A 4 6.11 -13.75 23.25
C ASP A 4 6.18 -13.33 21.77
N TYR A 5 6.59 -14.27 20.92
CA TYR A 5 6.65 -14.11 19.47
C TYR A 5 5.25 -13.96 18.86
N ASN A 6 4.91 -12.73 18.45
CA ASN A 6 3.65 -12.41 17.79
C ASN A 6 3.57 -13.05 16.40
N LYS A 7 2.52 -13.86 16.16
CA LYS A 7 2.27 -14.47 14.84
C LYS A 7 1.70 -13.44 13.86
N ILE A 8 2.49 -13.05 12.87
CA ILE A 8 2.09 -12.20 11.75
C ILE A 8 1.51 -13.02 10.56
N PRO A 9 0.57 -12.47 9.77
CA PRO A 9 -0.01 -13.13 8.58
C PRO A 9 0.69 -12.79 7.26
N SER A 10 1.56 -11.77 7.25
CA SER A 10 2.21 -11.24 6.05
C SER A 10 3.45 -10.44 6.42
N ALA A 11 4.40 -10.28 5.48
CA ALA A 11 5.47 -9.30 5.55
C ALA A 11 5.92 -8.86 4.14
N PRO A 12 6.52 -7.66 3.98
CA PRO A 12 7.10 -7.23 2.72
C PRO A 12 8.39 -7.98 2.39
N LEU A 13 8.77 -8.01 1.11
CA LEU A 13 10.11 -8.44 0.71
C LEU A 13 11.18 -7.59 1.42
N GLY A 14 12.24 -8.24 1.88
CA GLY A 14 13.31 -7.61 2.67
C GLY A 14 12.98 -7.36 4.14
N GLY A 15 11.76 -7.69 4.61
CA GLY A 15 11.39 -7.62 6.03
C GLY A 15 12.00 -8.76 6.85
N GLU A 16 12.37 -8.46 8.10
CA GLU A 16 12.87 -9.45 9.06
C GLU A 16 11.74 -10.14 9.82
N VAL A 17 11.77 -11.47 9.91
CA VAL A 17 10.75 -12.30 10.58
C VAL A 17 11.40 -13.50 11.29
N PHE A 18 10.70 -14.10 12.25
CA PHE A 18 11.10 -15.37 12.86
C PHE A 18 10.26 -16.51 12.30
N VAL A 19 10.93 -17.54 11.75
CA VAL A 19 10.32 -18.84 11.46
C VAL A 19 10.39 -19.69 12.72
N ILE A 20 9.24 -20.16 13.20
CA ILE A 20 9.13 -20.83 14.51
C ILE A 20 8.34 -22.13 14.36
N ALA A 21 8.98 -23.25 14.71
CA ALA A 21 8.34 -24.55 14.84
C ALA A 21 8.15 -24.89 16.32
N LYS A 22 6.88 -24.96 16.77
CA LYS A 22 6.54 -25.54 18.08
C LYS A 22 6.40 -27.05 17.94
N THR A 23 7.05 -27.80 18.82
CA THR A 23 7.19 -29.26 18.75
C THR A 23 6.70 -29.91 20.06
N THR A 24 6.87 -31.22 20.20
CA THR A 24 6.65 -31.94 21.46
C THR A 24 7.52 -33.20 21.43
N ASN A 25 8.29 -33.46 22.49
CA ASN A 25 9.24 -34.57 22.61
C ASN A 25 10.32 -34.59 21.50
N LEU A 26 10.76 -33.42 21.03
CA LEU A 26 11.83 -33.27 20.04
C LEU A 26 12.96 -32.34 20.51
N ASP A 27 13.04 -32.04 21.81
CA ASP A 27 14.15 -31.29 22.40
C ASP A 27 15.50 -31.93 22.07
N GLU A 28 16.53 -31.10 21.89
CA GLU A 28 17.87 -31.50 21.41
C GLU A 28 17.92 -32.10 19.98
N LYS A 29 16.80 -32.13 19.23
CA LYS A 29 16.78 -32.55 17.81
C LYS A 29 16.82 -31.35 16.86
N GLU A 30 17.37 -31.57 15.67
CA GLU A 30 17.31 -30.61 14.56
C GLU A 30 15.96 -30.68 13.83
N VAL A 31 15.38 -29.51 13.55
CA VAL A 31 14.26 -29.32 12.63
C VAL A 31 14.78 -28.62 11.38
N THR A 32 14.53 -29.20 10.20
CA THR A 32 14.72 -28.53 8.90
C THR A 32 13.38 -27.96 8.44
N ILE A 33 13.37 -26.72 7.95
CA ILE A 33 12.20 -26.02 7.43
C ILE A 33 12.54 -25.44 6.05
N THR A 34 11.68 -25.68 5.06
CA THR A 34 11.75 -25.00 3.76
C THR A 34 10.50 -24.14 3.55
N ILE A 35 10.72 -22.94 3.01
CA ILE A 35 9.67 -22.00 2.58
C ILE A 35 9.29 -22.36 1.15
N GLN A 36 8.01 -22.31 0.81
CA GLN A 36 7.47 -22.78 -0.47
C GLN A 36 6.41 -21.79 -0.97
N GLU A 37 6.36 -21.51 -2.27
CA GLU A 37 5.31 -20.66 -2.87
C GLU A 37 3.97 -21.41 -2.99
N LYS A 38 2.85 -20.68 -3.07
CA LYS A 38 1.55 -21.27 -3.48
C LYS A 38 1.43 -21.31 -5.00
N GLU A 39 1.92 -20.29 -5.69
CA GLU A 39 1.89 -20.16 -7.15
C GLU A 39 3.32 -19.92 -7.66
N GLU A 40 3.63 -20.37 -8.87
CA GLU A 40 4.99 -20.30 -9.42
C GLU A 40 5.31 -18.86 -9.87
N LEU A 41 5.76 -18.02 -8.93
CA LEU A 41 5.97 -16.59 -9.15
C LEU A 41 7.45 -16.20 -9.06
N LEU A 42 8.13 -16.48 -7.94
CA LEU A 42 9.49 -16.00 -7.67
C LEU A 42 10.56 -17.06 -7.91
N VAL A 43 10.20 -18.35 -7.79
CA VAL A 43 11.06 -19.51 -8.05
C VAL A 43 10.33 -20.58 -8.89
N GLY A 44 11.03 -21.66 -9.23
CA GLY A 44 10.47 -22.75 -10.06
C GLY A 44 9.60 -23.75 -9.29
N VAL A 45 8.93 -24.63 -10.05
CA VAL A 45 8.08 -25.74 -9.57
C VAL A 45 8.66 -26.46 -8.34
N ASP A 46 7.91 -26.50 -7.24
CA ASP A 46 8.29 -27.14 -5.94
C ASP A 46 9.66 -26.69 -5.35
N ALA A 47 10.27 -25.61 -5.86
CA ALA A 47 11.54 -25.10 -5.36
C ALA A 47 11.36 -24.35 -4.03
N PRO A 48 12.27 -24.50 -3.06
CA PRO A 48 12.27 -23.64 -1.88
C PRO A 48 12.61 -22.19 -2.22
N LEU A 49 11.88 -21.26 -1.61
CA LEU A 49 12.16 -19.84 -1.69
C LEU A 49 13.47 -19.53 -0.94
N PRO A 50 14.51 -18.96 -1.58
CA PRO A 50 15.73 -18.54 -0.90
C PRO A 50 15.47 -17.34 0.00
N VAL A 51 16.00 -17.37 1.22
CA VAL A 51 15.93 -16.26 2.18
C VAL A 51 17.27 -16.07 2.87
N LEU A 52 17.49 -14.89 3.44
CA LEU A 52 18.69 -14.62 4.24
C LEU A 52 18.44 -15.04 5.70
N GLU A 53 19.16 -16.05 6.17
CA GLU A 53 19.26 -16.39 7.59
C GLU A 53 20.14 -15.38 8.32
N ILE A 54 19.68 -14.90 9.47
CA ILE A 54 20.35 -13.89 10.30
C ILE A 54 20.81 -14.55 11.60
N THR A 55 22.12 -14.58 11.80
CA THR A 55 22.84 -15.13 12.96
C THR A 55 23.50 -14.02 13.77
N GLU A 56 23.94 -14.28 15.00
CA GLU A 56 24.69 -13.29 15.80
C GLU A 56 25.95 -12.77 15.08
N GLU A 57 26.59 -13.62 14.26
CA GLU A 57 27.74 -13.25 13.43
C GLU A 57 27.32 -12.28 12.30
N THR A 58 26.33 -12.69 11.49
CA THR A 58 25.89 -11.92 10.30
C THR A 58 25.05 -10.69 10.63
N GLU A 59 24.44 -10.62 11.82
CA GLU A 59 23.74 -9.43 12.30
C GLU A 59 24.70 -8.25 12.53
N ASN A 60 25.98 -8.54 12.83
CA ASN A 60 27.03 -7.55 13.05
C ASN A 60 27.86 -7.21 11.79
N GLU A 61 27.54 -7.81 10.63
CA GLU A 61 28.21 -7.51 9.35
C GLU A 61 27.74 -6.17 8.74
N GLU A 62 28.67 -5.50 8.04
CA GLU A 62 28.34 -4.39 7.14
C GLU A 62 27.80 -4.95 5.81
N GLU A 63 26.71 -4.37 5.27
CA GLU A 63 26.16 -4.79 3.97
C GLU A 63 27.13 -4.42 2.84
N GLN A 64 27.23 -5.30 1.83
CA GLN A 64 28.15 -5.10 0.69
C GLN A 64 27.41 -4.43 -0.47
N GLU A 65 28.13 -3.79 -1.39
CA GLU A 65 27.52 -3.10 -2.53
C GLU A 65 26.75 -4.11 -3.41
N GLY A 66 25.42 -3.98 -3.43
CA GLY A 66 24.51 -4.90 -4.13
C GLY A 66 24.15 -6.19 -3.38
N GLN A 67 24.57 -6.37 -2.12
CA GLN A 67 24.26 -7.56 -1.32
C GLN A 67 23.92 -7.25 0.14
N ALA A 68 22.74 -7.70 0.58
CA ALA A 68 22.35 -7.66 1.98
C ALA A 68 23.14 -8.65 2.86
N LYS A 69 23.29 -8.30 4.14
CA LYS A 69 23.91 -9.17 5.16
C LYS A 69 23.03 -10.36 5.53
N GLY A 70 23.65 -11.44 6.00
CA GLY A 70 23.00 -12.73 6.24
C GLY A 70 23.48 -13.84 5.31
N ASN A 71 23.14 -15.08 5.65
CA ASN A 71 23.48 -16.27 4.86
C ASN A 71 22.28 -16.69 4.00
N GLU A 72 22.44 -16.76 2.68
CA GLU A 72 21.36 -17.21 1.81
C GLU A 72 21.13 -18.72 1.97
N SER A 73 19.89 -19.11 2.26
CA SER A 73 19.51 -20.50 2.48
C SER A 73 18.11 -20.81 1.93
N THR A 74 17.99 -22.03 1.42
CA THR A 74 16.74 -22.70 1.01
C THR A 74 16.30 -23.79 2.01
N GLU A 75 17.17 -24.16 2.95
CA GLU A 75 16.92 -25.10 4.05
C GLU A 75 17.30 -24.45 5.39
N LEU A 76 16.31 -23.94 6.12
CA LEU A 76 16.50 -23.32 7.42
C LEU A 76 16.58 -24.41 8.49
N LYS A 77 17.61 -24.38 9.35
CA LYS A 77 17.87 -25.43 10.34
C LYS A 77 18.05 -24.84 11.73
N ALA A 78 17.36 -25.43 12.71
CA ALA A 78 17.57 -25.10 14.11
C ALA A 78 17.32 -26.31 15.02
N ASN A 79 18.02 -26.33 16.15
CA ASN A 79 17.75 -27.26 17.23
C ASN A 79 16.49 -26.82 17.99
N VAL A 80 15.79 -27.79 18.58
CA VAL A 80 14.68 -27.54 19.49
C VAL A 80 15.21 -27.31 20.91
N GLU A 81 14.86 -26.16 21.48
CA GLU A 81 15.08 -25.80 22.89
C GLU A 81 13.74 -25.44 23.53
N ASP A 82 13.45 -25.98 24.72
CA ASP A 82 12.15 -25.82 25.43
C ASP A 82 10.91 -26.04 24.52
N GLY A 83 10.95 -27.05 23.66
CA GLY A 83 9.91 -27.41 22.70
C GLY A 83 9.85 -26.53 21.44
N ILE A 84 10.74 -25.56 21.27
CA ILE A 84 10.71 -24.57 20.17
C ILE A 84 12.02 -24.60 19.36
N ALA A 85 11.90 -24.73 18.04
CA ALA A 85 12.98 -24.33 17.12
C ALA A 85 12.63 -22.96 16.52
N LYS A 86 13.56 -22.00 16.58
CA LYS A 86 13.40 -20.62 16.08
C LYS A 86 14.56 -20.20 15.18
N ILE A 87 14.25 -19.61 14.03
CA ILE A 87 15.24 -19.12 13.04
C ILE A 87 14.87 -17.67 12.66
N LYS A 88 15.81 -16.73 12.75
CA LYS A 88 15.62 -15.35 12.29
C LYS A 88 15.99 -15.27 10.80
N ILE A 89 15.10 -14.73 9.97
CA ILE A 89 15.34 -14.56 8.54
C ILE A 89 14.95 -13.16 8.04
N ARG A 90 15.43 -12.80 6.85
CA ARG A 90 14.98 -11.66 6.06
C ARG A 90 14.44 -12.17 4.71
N LEU A 91 13.20 -11.79 4.38
CA LEU A 91 12.43 -12.34 3.25
C LEU A 91 12.89 -11.77 1.89
N ARG A 92 14.11 -12.10 1.46
CA ARG A 92 14.71 -11.68 0.19
C ARG A 92 15.88 -12.61 -0.18
N PRO A 93 16.28 -12.68 -1.47
CA PRO A 93 17.60 -13.19 -1.85
C PRO A 93 18.71 -12.24 -1.39
N LYS A 94 19.96 -12.69 -1.41
CA LYS A 94 21.14 -11.92 -1.02
C LYS A 94 21.40 -10.73 -1.94
N SER A 95 21.33 -10.99 -3.24
CA SER A 95 21.46 -10.02 -4.33
C SER A 95 20.34 -8.96 -4.30
N ASP A 96 20.70 -7.68 -4.39
CA ASP A 96 19.73 -6.60 -4.63
C ASP A 96 19.13 -6.65 -6.04
N GLU A 97 19.87 -7.21 -7.01
CA GLU A 97 19.38 -7.38 -8.39
C GLU A 97 18.26 -8.42 -8.45
N ASP A 98 18.40 -9.54 -7.75
CA ASP A 98 17.37 -10.60 -7.73
C ASP A 98 16.19 -10.20 -6.85
N LEU A 99 16.41 -9.41 -5.80
CA LEU A 99 15.33 -8.72 -5.09
C LEU A 99 14.57 -7.76 -6.03
N GLN A 100 15.26 -7.02 -6.91
CA GLN A 100 14.61 -6.18 -7.91
C GLN A 100 13.82 -7.00 -8.94
N LYS A 101 14.34 -8.16 -9.39
CA LYS A 101 13.59 -9.11 -10.25
C LYS A 101 12.31 -9.57 -9.57
N TRP A 102 12.37 -9.95 -8.29
CA TRP A 102 11.19 -10.35 -7.50
C TRP A 102 10.17 -9.22 -7.36
N GLN A 103 10.62 -7.99 -7.04
CA GLN A 103 9.76 -6.81 -7.00
C GLN A 103 9.10 -6.53 -8.36
N ASP A 104 9.85 -6.68 -9.46
CA ASP A 104 9.35 -6.46 -10.82
C ASP A 104 8.30 -7.51 -11.23
N ILE A 105 8.49 -8.78 -10.85
CA ILE A 105 7.52 -9.87 -11.04
C ILE A 105 6.23 -9.62 -10.25
N LEU A 106 6.33 -9.24 -8.98
CA LEU A 106 5.15 -8.93 -8.15
C LEU A 106 4.45 -7.64 -8.60
N ALA A 107 5.19 -6.68 -9.17
CA ALA A 107 4.62 -5.52 -9.85
C ALA A 107 3.99 -5.87 -11.23
N GLY A 108 4.04 -7.13 -11.66
CA GLY A 108 3.46 -7.59 -12.93
C GLY A 108 4.21 -7.17 -14.18
N LYS A 109 5.45 -6.68 -14.05
CA LYS A 109 6.29 -6.30 -15.20
C LYS A 109 6.70 -7.57 -15.94
N LYS A 110 6.71 -7.53 -17.29
CA LYS A 110 7.36 -8.59 -18.07
C LYS A 110 8.85 -8.63 -17.68
N PRO A 111 9.47 -9.81 -17.51
CA PRO A 111 10.92 -9.92 -17.49
C PRO A 111 11.52 -9.24 -18.72
N LYS A 112 12.72 -8.66 -18.59
CA LYS A 112 13.53 -8.37 -19.76
C LYS A 112 14.03 -9.70 -20.30
N GLU A 113 13.80 -9.96 -21.58
CA GLU A 113 14.51 -11.03 -22.29
C GLU A 113 15.99 -10.63 -22.30
N GLU A 114 16.87 -11.49 -21.77
CA GLU A 114 18.32 -11.33 -21.92
C GLU A 114 18.70 -11.86 -23.33
N ASP A 115 19.60 -11.19 -24.04
CA ASP A 115 19.94 -11.54 -25.43
C ASP A 115 20.87 -12.76 -25.49
N GLU A 116 20.45 -13.82 -26.21
CA GLU A 116 21.14 -15.12 -26.24
C GLU A 116 21.48 -15.61 -27.67
N GLU A 117 22.75 -15.43 -28.09
CA GLU A 117 23.45 -16.10 -29.21
C GLU A 117 24.37 -17.29 -28.78
N THR A 118 23.94 -18.57 -28.78
CA THR A 118 24.94 -19.67 -28.68
C THR A 118 25.57 -19.99 -30.02
N GLU A 119 26.90 -19.98 -30.10
CA GLU A 119 27.61 -20.75 -31.12
C GLU A 119 27.60 -22.25 -30.76
N TYR A 120 26.98 -23.06 -31.62
CA TYR A 120 27.30 -24.48 -31.75
C TYR A 120 27.66 -24.78 -33.20
N GLU A 121 28.90 -25.22 -33.45
CA GLU A 121 29.32 -25.67 -34.77
C GLU A 121 28.49 -26.87 -35.24
N SER A 122 27.94 -26.76 -36.45
CA SER A 122 27.19 -27.85 -37.07
C SER A 122 28.10 -28.97 -37.55
N VAL A 123 27.77 -30.21 -37.20
CA VAL A 123 28.15 -31.39 -37.99
C VAL A 123 26.89 -31.98 -38.59
N GLU A 124 26.89 -32.19 -39.90
CA GLU A 124 25.74 -32.68 -40.65
C GLU A 124 25.41 -34.15 -40.29
N GLU A 125 24.13 -34.48 -40.20
CA GLU A 125 23.69 -35.81 -40.63
C GLU A 125 22.48 -35.70 -41.57
N ILE A 126 22.51 -36.50 -42.62
CA ILE A 126 21.58 -36.46 -43.75
C ILE A 126 20.57 -37.59 -43.60
N GLU A 127 19.26 -37.31 -43.64
CA GLU A 127 18.38 -38.19 -44.42
C GLU A 127 17.08 -37.54 -44.93
N LYS A 128 16.31 -38.32 -45.69
CA LYS A 128 15.31 -37.85 -46.67
C LYS A 128 13.91 -38.32 -46.32
N GLY A 129 13.01 -37.36 -46.12
CA GLY A 129 11.93 -37.13 -47.09
C GLY A 129 10.63 -37.92 -47.03
N ASP A 130 9.67 -37.32 -47.75
CA ASP A 130 8.39 -37.83 -48.23
C ASP A 130 7.19 -37.90 -47.25
N THR A 131 6.04 -38.27 -47.80
CA THR A 131 4.73 -37.67 -47.51
C THR A 131 3.68 -38.68 -47.05
N GLY A 132 2.64 -38.21 -46.36
CA GLY A 132 1.46 -39.02 -46.07
C GLY A 132 0.38 -38.28 -45.27
N SER A 133 -0.85 -38.28 -45.76
CA SER A 133 -2.02 -37.67 -45.08
C SER A 133 -3.15 -38.69 -44.94
N ARG A 134 -3.73 -38.83 -43.75
CA ARG A 134 -5.15 -39.20 -43.54
C ARG A 134 -5.62 -39.09 -42.08
N ASN A 135 -6.94 -38.92 -41.94
CA ASN A 135 -7.68 -38.90 -40.67
C ASN A 135 -8.10 -40.32 -40.25
N GLN A 136 -8.19 -40.61 -38.94
CA GLN A 136 -9.48 -40.74 -38.21
C GLN A 136 -9.34 -41.17 -36.73
N ASN A 137 -10.38 -40.86 -35.96
CA ASN A 137 -10.55 -40.98 -34.51
C ASN A 137 -10.13 -42.32 -33.86
N SER A 138 -9.60 -42.25 -32.64
CA SER A 138 -10.18 -42.93 -31.46
C SER A 138 -9.69 -42.28 -30.15
N GLN A 139 -9.94 -42.91 -29.01
CA GLN A 139 -10.24 -42.31 -27.69
C GLN A 139 -9.10 -42.30 -26.65
N ASP A 140 -9.38 -41.59 -25.55
CA ASP A 140 -8.80 -41.68 -24.19
C ASP A 140 -7.45 -40.98 -23.89
N SER A 141 -7.22 -40.75 -22.59
CA SER A 141 -6.29 -39.77 -21.97
C SER A 141 -5.50 -40.44 -20.80
N PRO A 142 -4.62 -39.75 -20.03
CA PRO A 142 -4.20 -38.34 -20.04
C PRO A 142 -2.65 -38.16 -19.99
N GLU A 143 -2.19 -37.05 -19.39
CA GLU A 143 -0.89 -36.86 -18.69
C GLU A 143 0.41 -36.47 -19.46
N THR A 144 0.66 -35.15 -19.44
CA THR A 144 1.87 -34.49 -18.86
C THR A 144 3.12 -34.20 -19.72
N GLN A 145 3.76 -33.07 -19.33
CA GLN A 145 5.12 -32.57 -19.56
C GLN A 145 5.40 -31.64 -20.76
N LEU A 146 5.99 -30.48 -20.41
CA LEU A 146 6.67 -29.53 -21.30
C LEU A 146 8.07 -30.05 -21.64
N THR A 147 8.68 -29.52 -22.69
CA THR A 147 9.97 -28.80 -22.54
C THR A 147 10.38 -28.08 -23.84
N PHE A 148 10.92 -26.87 -23.72
CA PHE A 148 11.88 -26.29 -24.65
C PHE A 148 12.78 -25.32 -23.87
N GLY A 149 14.09 -25.45 -24.09
CA GLY A 149 15.16 -24.48 -23.81
C GLY A 149 16.22 -24.67 -24.91
N LEU A 150 17.35 -23.97 -24.95
CA LEU A 150 18.01 -23.05 -24.02
C LEU A 150 18.86 -22.04 -24.84
N GLU A 151 19.02 -20.81 -24.34
CA GLU A 151 20.27 -20.02 -24.21
C GLU A 151 21.25 -19.86 -25.41
N ASN A 152 22.48 -19.30 -25.31
CA ASN A 152 23.30 -18.54 -24.32
C ASN A 152 23.92 -17.29 -25.00
N ARG A 153 24.78 -16.43 -24.42
CA ARG A 153 25.05 -15.03 -24.90
C ARG A 153 26.47 -14.80 -25.45
N ASN A 154 26.76 -13.84 -26.39
CA ASN A 154 28.12 -13.20 -26.49
C ASN A 154 28.35 -11.80 -27.18
N ILE A 155 28.25 -10.71 -26.39
CA ILE A 155 29.33 -9.77 -25.98
C ILE A 155 30.24 -9.03 -27.04
N ILE A 156 30.60 -7.74 -26.79
CA ILE A 156 31.99 -7.21 -26.59
C ILE A 156 32.05 -5.67 -26.33
N ASN A 157 32.47 -5.32 -25.10
CA ASN A 157 33.32 -4.19 -24.60
C ASN A 157 33.00 -2.71 -24.97
N ASN A 158 33.30 -1.68 -24.16
CA ASN A 158 34.47 -1.45 -23.27
C ASN A 158 34.19 -0.39 -22.17
N ASP A 159 34.93 -0.46 -21.05
CA ASP A 159 34.91 0.52 -19.95
C ASP A 159 35.72 1.81 -20.22
N LEU A 160 35.48 2.87 -19.42
CA LEU A 160 36.50 3.45 -18.52
C LEU A 160 35.95 4.49 -17.51
N LEU A 161 36.64 4.61 -16.37
CA LEU A 161 36.22 5.30 -15.15
C LEU A 161 36.76 6.75 -15.01
N VAL A 162 36.15 7.56 -14.11
CA VAL A 162 36.76 8.19 -12.91
C VAL A 162 35.97 9.43 -12.42
N ASN A 163 35.83 9.55 -11.09
CA ASN A 163 35.17 10.62 -10.31
C ASN A 163 36.25 11.34 -9.43
N PRO A 164 35.99 12.32 -8.53
CA PRO A 164 34.94 13.34 -8.40
C PRO A 164 35.50 14.79 -8.26
N SER A 165 34.65 15.84 -8.15
CA SER A 165 34.85 17.04 -7.28
C SER A 165 33.69 18.07 -7.32
N VAL A 166 33.56 18.85 -6.24
CA VAL A 166 32.51 19.84 -5.88
C VAL A 166 33.26 21.08 -5.27
N PRO A 167 32.79 22.37 -5.22
CA PRO A 167 31.43 22.93 -5.38
C PRO A 167 31.24 24.24 -6.23
N LEU A 168 29.98 24.68 -6.35
CA LEU A 168 29.44 26.07 -6.38
C LEU A 168 29.96 27.14 -7.39
N SER A 169 29.08 27.61 -8.30
CA SER A 169 28.56 29.01 -8.36
C SER A 169 27.76 29.31 -9.66
N PHE A 170 26.86 30.31 -9.62
CA PHE A 170 26.15 30.86 -10.80
C PHE A 170 26.82 32.17 -11.27
N PRO A 171 26.78 32.50 -12.58
CA PRO A 171 26.01 33.69 -12.99
C PRO A 171 25.30 33.58 -14.38
N ASP A 172 24.62 34.66 -14.78
CA ASP A 172 23.58 34.76 -15.83
C ASP A 172 24.02 34.80 -17.32
N THR A 173 22.98 34.84 -18.18
CA THR A 173 22.88 35.36 -19.57
C THR A 173 23.16 34.42 -20.77
N PRO A 174 22.49 34.62 -21.95
CA PRO A 174 21.94 33.46 -22.68
C PRO A 174 22.19 33.37 -24.22
N GLY A 175 21.95 32.16 -24.76
CA GLY A 175 21.65 31.89 -26.17
C GLY A 175 22.81 31.31 -27.01
N PRO A 176 22.59 30.88 -28.27
CA PRO A 176 21.33 30.83 -29.03
C PRO A 176 20.85 29.39 -29.35
N THR A 177 19.73 29.26 -30.08
CA THR A 177 19.05 27.99 -30.42
C THR A 177 19.70 27.19 -31.56
N ALA A 178 19.65 25.86 -31.46
CA ALA A 178 19.72 24.90 -32.58
C ALA A 178 18.52 23.91 -32.50
N PRO A 179 18.04 23.34 -33.62
CA PRO A 179 16.71 22.70 -33.68
C PRO A 179 16.68 21.23 -33.25
N LEU A 180 15.58 20.82 -32.60
CA LEU A 180 15.25 19.42 -32.33
C LEU A 180 14.78 18.71 -33.61
N THR A 181 15.53 17.71 -34.07
CA THR A 181 15.04 16.71 -35.03
C THR A 181 14.14 15.69 -34.33
N SER A 182 13.02 15.33 -34.96
CA SER A 182 12.00 14.49 -34.33
C SER A 182 12.31 13.00 -34.44
N ILE A 183 12.52 12.33 -33.30
CA ILE A 183 12.45 10.86 -33.20
C ILE A 183 11.09 10.50 -32.58
N ARG A 184 10.37 9.57 -33.20
CA ARG A 184 9.16 8.95 -32.64
C ARG A 184 9.49 7.53 -32.19
N PRO A 185 9.21 7.14 -30.94
CA PRO A 185 9.16 5.72 -30.57
C PRO A 185 8.05 5.01 -31.36
N LYS A 186 8.29 3.75 -31.75
CA LYS A 186 7.24 2.80 -32.11
C LYS A 186 7.11 1.80 -30.95
N ALA A 187 6.05 1.91 -30.16
CA ALA A 187 5.56 0.82 -29.32
C ALA A 187 4.28 0.27 -29.97
N ARG A 188 4.02 -1.03 -29.81
CA ARG A 188 2.78 -1.67 -30.30
C ARG A 188 1.72 -1.69 -29.18
N PRO A 189 0.41 -1.71 -29.49
CA PRO A 189 -0.62 -1.59 -28.45
C PRO A 189 -0.70 -2.78 -27.48
N GLU A 190 -0.12 -3.92 -27.84
CA GLU A 190 -0.20 -5.19 -27.08
C GLU A 190 0.84 -5.36 -25.96
N ASP A 191 1.66 -4.34 -25.66
CA ASP A 191 2.70 -4.38 -24.60
C ASP A 191 2.35 -3.61 -23.31
N LEU A 192 1.09 -3.19 -23.13
CA LEU A 192 0.71 -2.18 -22.12
C LEU A 192 -0.30 -2.65 -21.05
N VAL A 193 -0.26 -3.93 -20.66
CA VAL A 193 -1.02 -4.45 -19.50
C VAL A 193 -0.11 -5.29 -18.61
N SER A 194 0.39 -4.68 -17.54
CA SER A 194 1.06 -5.34 -16.40
C SER A 194 0.08 -5.39 -15.22
N THR A 195 -0.30 -6.59 -14.78
CA THR A 195 -1.16 -6.79 -13.61
C THR A 195 -0.31 -7.22 -12.41
N PRO A 196 -0.28 -6.47 -11.30
CA PRO A 196 0.40 -6.89 -10.08
C PRO A 196 -0.05 -8.27 -9.61
N LYS A 197 0.86 -9.02 -8.99
CA LYS A 197 0.63 -10.37 -8.44
C LYS A 197 0.83 -10.38 -6.93
N THR A 198 0.12 -11.26 -6.23
CA THR A 198 0.26 -11.47 -4.77
C THR A 198 0.77 -12.89 -4.53
N GLU A 199 1.86 -13.04 -3.76
CA GLU A 199 2.42 -14.35 -3.41
C GLU A 199 2.01 -14.80 -1.99
N PHE A 200 1.82 -16.10 -1.80
CA PHE A 200 1.29 -16.75 -0.62
C PHE A 200 2.13 -17.97 -0.20
N LEU A 201 3.08 -17.74 0.69
CA LEU A 201 4.02 -18.75 1.16
C LEU A 201 3.38 -19.77 2.12
N TRP A 202 3.86 -21.01 2.04
CA TRP A 202 3.65 -22.08 3.01
C TRP A 202 4.96 -22.72 3.47
N LEU A 203 4.90 -23.54 4.52
CA LEU A 203 6.07 -24.17 5.13
C LEU A 203 6.01 -25.70 5.04
N LYS A 204 7.12 -26.31 4.66
CA LYS A 204 7.38 -27.74 4.76
C LYS A 204 8.43 -27.93 5.85
N ALA A 205 8.18 -28.79 6.83
CA ALA A 205 9.15 -29.06 7.89
C ALA A 205 9.36 -30.57 8.08
N SER A 206 10.58 -30.94 8.46
CA SER A 206 10.97 -32.31 8.82
C SER A 206 11.88 -32.31 10.05
N ALA A 207 11.76 -33.36 10.87
CA ALA A 207 12.55 -33.54 12.08
C ALA A 207 12.78 -35.04 12.35
N ASN A 208 13.98 -35.40 12.82
CA ASN A 208 14.32 -36.78 13.15
C ASN A 208 14.12 -37.03 14.65
N GLY A 209 13.06 -37.75 15.01
CA GLY A 209 12.93 -38.35 16.34
C GLY A 209 13.75 -39.64 16.44
N ASP A 210 13.92 -40.17 17.65
CA ASP A 210 14.77 -41.35 17.89
C ASP A 210 14.25 -42.64 17.24
N GLU A 211 12.94 -42.72 16.93
CA GLU A 211 12.32 -43.89 16.28
C GLU A 211 12.02 -43.70 14.78
N GLN A 212 11.77 -42.46 14.32
CA GLN A 212 11.34 -42.18 12.95
C GLN A 212 11.51 -40.70 12.55
N CYS A 213 11.56 -40.44 11.24
CA CYS A 213 11.52 -39.09 10.68
C CYS A 213 10.07 -38.59 10.55
N HIS A 214 9.78 -37.44 11.17
CA HIS A 214 8.49 -36.75 11.07
C HIS A 214 8.53 -35.70 9.97
N HIS A 215 7.42 -35.56 9.24
CA HIS A 215 7.23 -34.56 8.18
C HIS A 215 5.87 -33.85 8.37
N GLY A 216 5.82 -32.55 8.06
CA GLY A 216 4.58 -31.77 8.13
C GLY A 216 4.52 -30.64 7.11
N LYS A 217 3.29 -30.33 6.64
CA LYS A 217 2.98 -29.09 5.94
C LYS A 217 2.26 -28.14 6.90
N PHE A 218 2.72 -26.90 6.97
CA PHE A 218 2.17 -25.83 7.81
C PHE A 218 1.89 -24.61 6.95
N LEU A 219 0.91 -23.81 7.35
CA LEU A 219 0.37 -22.71 6.53
C LEU A 219 -0.08 -23.20 5.12
N ASN A 220 -0.64 -24.40 5.07
CA ASN A 220 -1.22 -25.04 3.88
C ASN A 220 -2.35 -25.96 4.35
N LYS A 221 -3.46 -25.34 4.81
CA LYS A 221 -4.67 -26.05 5.26
C LYS A 221 -5.90 -25.45 4.58
N ASP A 222 -6.71 -26.32 4.00
CA ASP A 222 -8.02 -26.03 3.39
C ASP A 222 -8.04 -24.84 2.40
N ASP A 223 -6.90 -24.57 1.76
CA ASP A 223 -6.60 -23.41 0.90
C ASP A 223 -6.87 -22.02 1.55
N LYS A 224 -6.83 -21.92 2.88
CA LYS A 224 -7.32 -20.75 3.63
C LYS A 224 -6.33 -20.08 4.59
N ALA A 225 -5.11 -20.61 4.71
CA ALA A 225 -4.17 -20.15 5.74
C ALA A 225 -2.73 -20.21 5.23
N TYR A 226 -2.31 -19.19 4.48
CA TYR A 226 -0.95 -18.97 3.98
C TYR A 226 -0.29 -17.76 4.65
N PHE A 227 0.99 -17.52 4.40
CA PHE A 227 1.70 -16.29 4.75
C PHE A 227 1.88 -15.41 3.51
N ARG A 228 1.33 -14.20 3.48
CA ARG A 228 1.35 -13.36 2.27
C ARG A 228 2.62 -12.52 2.16
N ILE A 229 3.29 -12.54 1.01
CA ILE A 229 4.28 -11.50 0.66
C ILE A 229 3.53 -10.21 0.31
N GLY A 230 3.75 -9.14 1.05
CA GLY A 230 3.12 -7.84 0.82
C GLY A 230 3.13 -6.95 2.06
N LYS A 231 2.64 -5.70 1.93
CA LYS A 231 2.63 -4.74 3.04
C LYS A 231 2.02 -5.34 4.31
N ASN A 232 2.70 -5.10 5.43
CA ASN A 232 2.17 -5.33 6.77
C ASN A 232 0.85 -4.58 6.95
N LYS A 233 -0.01 -5.11 7.81
CA LYS A 233 -1.13 -4.36 8.40
C LYS A 233 -0.63 -3.66 9.67
N ASP A 234 0.33 -2.73 9.55
CA ASP A 234 1.00 -2.08 10.70
C ASP A 234 0.04 -1.25 11.61
N ILE A 235 -1.15 -0.91 11.10
CA ILE A 235 -2.27 -0.31 11.84
C ILE A 235 -3.47 -1.26 11.82
N ILE A 236 -4.06 -1.55 12.99
CA ILE A 236 -5.41 -2.14 13.12
C ILE A 236 -6.42 -1.13 13.70
N PHE A 237 -7.69 -1.53 13.78
CA PHE A 237 -8.74 -0.74 14.42
C PHE A 237 -8.63 -0.87 15.94
N PRO A 238 -8.93 0.17 16.73
CA PRO A 238 -8.80 0.11 18.19
C PRO A 238 -9.90 -0.71 18.89
N LEU A 239 -10.82 -1.31 18.15
CA LEU A 239 -11.84 -2.26 18.63
C LEU A 239 -11.74 -3.54 17.80
N LEU A 240 -11.94 -4.70 18.42
CA LEU A 240 -11.96 -6.01 17.73
C LEU A 240 -13.36 -6.40 17.22
N VAL A 241 -14.34 -5.50 17.33
CA VAL A 241 -15.70 -5.62 16.79
C VAL A 241 -16.09 -4.33 16.06
N LYS A 242 -16.93 -4.42 15.03
CA LYS A 242 -17.50 -3.22 14.37
C LYS A 242 -18.27 -2.39 15.41
N PRO A 243 -18.07 -1.07 15.49
CA PRO A 243 -18.76 -0.24 16.47
C PRO A 243 -20.27 -0.16 16.18
N LEU A 244 -21.08 0.10 17.21
CA LEU A 244 -22.54 0.23 17.10
C LEU A 244 -22.96 1.39 16.17
N ASN A 245 -22.10 2.41 16.05
CA ASN A 245 -22.25 3.50 15.09
C ASN A 245 -21.44 3.30 13.79
N ASP A 246 -21.19 2.06 13.37
CA ASP A 246 -20.76 1.75 12.00
C ASP A 246 -21.87 2.00 10.96
N ILE A 247 -21.55 1.98 9.65
CA ILE A 247 -22.49 2.24 8.55
C ILE A 247 -23.64 1.21 8.47
N GLU A 248 -23.39 -0.03 8.89
CA GLU A 248 -24.43 -1.07 8.96
C GLU A 248 -25.15 -1.07 10.33
N GLY A 249 -24.44 -0.64 11.38
CA GLY A 249 -24.79 -0.78 12.80
C GLY A 249 -26.09 -0.09 13.24
N PRO A 250 -26.60 -0.45 14.45
CA PRO A 250 -27.86 0.08 14.97
C PRO A 250 -27.88 1.61 15.10
N ASN A 251 -26.73 2.21 15.42
CA ASN A 251 -26.60 3.65 15.63
C ASN A 251 -26.00 4.39 14.43
N LYS A 252 -26.06 3.83 13.21
CA LYS A 252 -25.52 4.42 11.95
C LYS A 252 -25.94 5.86 11.61
N ARG A 253 -26.93 6.42 12.30
CA ARG A 253 -27.23 7.87 12.27
C ARG A 253 -26.08 8.73 12.84
N HIS A 254 -25.24 8.13 13.68
CA HIS A 254 -24.05 8.71 14.27
C HIS A 254 -22.75 8.19 13.63
N TYR A 255 -22.78 7.83 12.34
CA TYR A 255 -21.71 7.11 11.65
C TYR A 255 -20.32 7.69 11.93
N TRP A 256 -19.44 6.88 12.53
CA TRP A 256 -18.12 7.32 13.00
C TRP A 256 -17.26 7.95 11.90
N ALA A 257 -17.30 7.40 10.68
CA ALA A 257 -16.51 7.87 9.54
C ALA A 257 -17.18 9.00 8.71
N ALA A 258 -18.33 9.54 9.14
CA ALA A 258 -19.01 10.61 8.40
C ALA A 258 -18.23 11.94 8.44
N ASP A 259 -18.25 12.70 7.34
CA ASP A 259 -17.65 14.05 7.31
C ASP A 259 -18.54 15.07 8.03
N ARG A 260 -18.21 15.34 9.31
CA ARG A 260 -18.77 16.44 10.13
C ARG A 260 -20.30 16.49 10.24
N LYS A 261 -20.99 15.38 9.96
CA LYS A 261 -22.47 15.32 9.88
C LYS A 261 -23.15 15.16 11.23
N ASN A 262 -22.46 14.57 12.20
CA ASN A 262 -23.06 14.14 13.45
C ASN A 262 -22.11 14.34 14.64
N GLN A 263 -22.66 14.21 15.84
CA GLN A 263 -21.99 14.58 17.09
C GLN A 263 -20.70 13.81 17.43
N THR A 264 -20.48 12.62 16.86
CA THR A 264 -19.30 11.77 17.07
C THR A 264 -18.12 12.13 16.18
N ASN A 265 -18.33 12.98 15.15
CA ASN A 265 -17.30 13.29 14.17
C ASN A 265 -16.38 14.42 14.66
N TYR A 266 -15.12 14.38 14.23
CA TYR A 266 -14.12 15.41 14.53
C TYR A 266 -14.57 16.82 14.11
N ASP A 267 -14.16 17.83 14.90
CA ASP A 267 -14.39 19.27 14.70
C ASP A 267 -15.86 19.72 14.61
N VAL A 268 -16.83 18.85 14.89
CA VAL A 268 -18.25 19.21 14.93
C VAL A 268 -18.53 20.14 16.09
N ARG A 269 -19.15 21.30 15.80
CA ARG A 269 -19.48 22.31 16.80
C ARG A 269 -20.71 21.91 17.62
N ARG A 270 -20.57 21.96 18.94
CA ARG A 270 -21.67 21.91 19.91
C ARG A 270 -22.24 23.32 20.14
N SER A 271 -23.36 23.40 20.86
CA SER A 271 -24.13 24.64 21.08
C SER A 271 -23.40 25.73 21.87
N ASP A 272 -22.34 25.39 22.60
CA ASP A 272 -21.46 26.26 23.37
C ASP A 272 -20.22 26.73 22.57
N THR A 273 -20.22 26.53 21.25
CA THR A 273 -19.11 26.71 20.30
C THR A 273 -17.93 25.73 20.44
N ARG A 274 -17.95 24.80 21.41
CA ARG A 274 -16.96 23.71 21.52
C ARG A 274 -16.92 22.89 20.24
N GLN A 275 -15.74 22.76 19.65
CA GLN A 275 -15.48 21.80 18.57
C GLN A 275 -15.14 20.43 19.14
N HIS A 276 -15.57 19.37 18.48
CA HIS A 276 -15.23 18.00 18.89
C HIS A 276 -13.75 17.68 18.66
N ALA A 277 -13.12 16.96 19.60
CA ALA A 277 -11.69 16.66 19.58
C ALA A 277 -11.34 15.29 18.96
N ALA A 278 -12.33 14.40 18.87
CA ALA A 278 -12.13 12.98 18.60
C ALA A 278 -13.05 12.45 17.49
N ARG A 279 -12.89 11.16 17.20
CA ARG A 279 -13.91 10.30 16.59
C ARG A 279 -14.45 9.39 17.69
N ASP A 280 -15.74 9.48 18.03
CA ASP A 280 -16.35 8.57 19.01
C ASP A 280 -16.82 7.28 18.31
N LEU A 281 -16.36 6.13 18.83
CA LEU A 281 -16.79 4.81 18.40
C LEU A 281 -17.75 4.25 19.46
N GLU A 282 -19.06 4.26 19.20
CA GLU A 282 -20.07 3.75 20.15
C GLU A 282 -19.98 2.21 20.25
N THR A 283 -20.00 1.67 21.47
CA THR A 283 -19.82 0.22 21.73
C THR A 283 -20.93 -0.37 22.59
N ASP A 284 -20.98 -1.69 22.67
CA ASP A 284 -21.64 -2.37 23.79
C ASP A 284 -20.87 -2.14 25.11
N PRO A 285 -21.48 -2.40 26.29
CA PRO A 285 -20.86 -2.14 27.58
C PRO A 285 -19.56 -2.92 27.82
N PHE A 286 -18.51 -2.19 28.22
CA PHE A 286 -17.20 -2.74 28.56
C PHE A 286 -16.52 -3.55 27.43
N GLU A 287 -16.70 -3.10 26.18
CA GLU A 287 -16.01 -3.66 25.01
C GLU A 287 -14.49 -3.42 25.08
N ASN A 288 -13.69 -4.36 24.57
CA ASN A 288 -12.24 -4.30 24.61
C ASN A 288 -11.67 -3.25 23.65
N VAL A 289 -10.76 -2.42 24.16
CA VAL A 289 -9.98 -1.45 23.38
C VAL A 289 -8.55 -1.95 23.25
N VAL A 290 -8.04 -1.98 22.02
CA VAL A 290 -6.68 -2.48 21.69
C VAL A 290 -5.77 -1.39 21.14
N ALA A 291 -4.46 -1.58 21.30
CA ALA A 291 -3.46 -0.73 20.66
C ALA A 291 -3.45 -0.96 19.14
N ILE A 292 -3.56 0.12 18.36
CA ILE A 292 -3.61 0.03 16.90
C ILE A 292 -2.29 -0.44 16.28
N ALA A 293 -1.19 -0.28 17.02
CA ALA A 293 0.17 -0.62 16.62
C ALA A 293 1.09 -0.72 17.86
N VAL A 294 2.35 -1.05 17.63
CA VAL A 294 3.43 -0.93 18.63
C VAL A 294 3.59 0.52 19.10
N GLY A 295 3.99 0.74 20.36
CA GLY A 295 4.24 2.08 20.90
C GLY A 295 4.66 2.11 22.37
N GLU A 296 4.89 3.32 22.90
CA GLU A 296 5.22 3.59 24.31
C GLU A 296 4.10 4.40 24.98
N VAL A 297 3.67 3.97 26.16
CA VAL A 297 2.66 4.68 26.97
C VAL A 297 3.26 5.99 27.51
N LEU A 298 2.81 7.12 26.99
CA LEU A 298 3.19 8.44 27.50
C LEU A 298 2.46 8.78 28.80
N ARG A 299 1.17 8.41 28.94
CA ARG A 299 0.35 8.79 30.10
C ARG A 299 -0.93 7.97 30.27
N VAL A 300 -1.12 7.42 31.46
CA VAL A 300 -2.44 7.00 31.98
C VAL A 300 -2.97 8.06 32.96
N ALA A 301 -4.27 8.37 32.92
CA ALA A 301 -4.90 9.39 33.78
C ALA A 301 -6.43 9.35 33.73
N TYR A 302 -7.09 9.89 34.76
CA TYR A 302 -8.52 10.21 34.74
C TYR A 302 -8.86 11.12 33.55
N PHE A 303 -10.02 10.91 32.94
CA PHE A 303 -10.47 11.62 31.75
C PHE A 303 -11.80 12.37 31.97
N TYR A 304 -12.95 11.68 31.88
CA TYR A 304 -14.27 12.33 31.82
C TYR A 304 -15.39 11.46 32.43
N GLU A 305 -16.33 12.07 33.17
CA GLU A 305 -17.51 11.39 33.75
C GLU A 305 -17.27 10.06 34.52
N GLY A 306 -16.08 9.87 35.11
CA GLY A 306 -15.69 8.63 35.81
C GLY A 306 -14.68 7.78 35.04
N THR A 307 -14.59 7.97 33.73
CA THR A 307 -13.68 7.25 32.82
C THR A 307 -12.23 7.76 32.88
N TRP A 308 -11.35 6.98 32.29
CA TRP A 308 -9.91 7.20 32.19
C TRP A 308 -9.46 7.27 30.73
N GLN A 309 -8.18 7.56 30.52
CA GLN A 309 -7.53 7.52 29.22
C GLN A 309 -6.14 6.88 29.32
N ILE A 310 -5.67 6.40 28.19
CA ILE A 310 -4.25 6.11 27.93
C ILE A 310 -3.81 6.85 26.66
N THR A 311 -2.69 7.57 26.74
CA THR A 311 -2.05 8.24 25.60
C THR A 311 -0.75 7.50 25.29
N ILE A 312 -0.56 7.10 24.02
CA ILE A 312 0.58 6.30 23.53
C ILE A 312 1.25 7.02 22.37
N LEU A 313 2.59 7.04 22.38
CA LEU A 313 3.43 7.36 21.24
C LEU A 313 3.59 6.11 20.39
N HIS A 314 3.07 6.14 19.17
CA HIS A 314 3.28 5.08 18.19
C HIS A 314 4.42 5.49 17.25
N GLU A 315 5.31 4.53 16.97
CA GLU A 315 6.40 4.61 16.00
C GLU A 315 6.44 3.25 15.32
N ILE A 316 6.07 3.20 14.03
CA ILE A 316 5.73 1.95 13.35
C ILE A 316 6.69 1.65 12.19
N PRO A 317 6.77 0.40 11.67
CA PRO A 317 7.81 -0.01 10.73
C PRO A 317 7.89 0.77 9.41
N ASP A 318 6.81 1.43 8.98
CA ASP A 318 6.81 2.30 7.78
C ASP A 318 7.34 3.72 8.04
N GLY A 319 7.83 4.01 9.24
CA GLY A 319 8.43 5.29 9.63
C GLY A 319 7.43 6.34 10.15
N ARG A 320 6.11 6.07 10.14
CA ARG A 320 5.14 6.98 10.73
C ARG A 320 5.29 7.02 12.26
N LYS A 321 5.31 8.24 12.81
CA LYS A 321 5.42 8.51 14.24
C LYS A 321 4.40 9.56 14.68
N PHE A 322 3.55 9.21 15.65
CA PHE A 322 2.36 9.99 16.01
C PHE A 322 1.86 9.63 17.41
N ILE A 323 0.98 10.44 17.99
CA ILE A 323 0.40 10.17 19.32
C ILE A 323 -1.10 9.86 19.18
N VAL A 324 -1.56 8.79 19.83
CA VAL A 324 -3.00 8.49 19.98
C VAL A 324 -3.40 8.63 21.44
N ARG A 325 -4.57 9.21 21.71
CA ARG A 325 -5.26 9.07 23.00
C ARG A 325 -6.48 8.18 22.83
N TYR A 326 -6.51 7.11 23.62
CA TYR A 326 -7.63 6.22 23.81
C TYR A 326 -8.36 6.70 25.08
N GLY A 327 -9.39 7.55 24.90
CA GLY A 327 -10.18 8.12 25.99
C GLY A 327 -11.49 7.37 26.26
N GLU A 328 -12.13 7.70 27.37
CA GLU A 328 -13.40 7.09 27.82
C GLU A 328 -13.29 5.59 28.16
N LEU A 329 -12.12 5.20 28.71
CA LEU A 329 -11.84 3.86 29.21
C LEU A 329 -12.32 3.63 30.65
N ASP A 330 -12.51 2.36 31.01
CA ASP A 330 -12.75 1.91 32.39
C ASP A 330 -11.53 2.21 33.30
N PRO A 331 -11.74 2.56 34.59
CA PRO A 331 -10.66 2.82 35.55
C PRO A 331 -9.57 1.75 35.68
N ASP A 332 -9.83 0.48 35.36
CA ASP A 332 -8.82 -0.59 35.45
C ASP A 332 -7.57 -0.34 34.59
N VAL A 333 -7.63 0.51 33.55
CA VAL A 333 -6.45 0.92 32.78
C VAL A 333 -5.32 1.50 33.66
N ASN A 334 -5.68 2.19 34.76
CA ASN A 334 -4.72 2.74 35.73
C ASN A 334 -3.99 1.68 36.57
N ASN A 335 -4.58 0.49 36.70
CA ASN A 335 -3.99 -0.61 37.46
C ASN A 335 -3.06 -1.45 36.56
N ASN A 336 -3.28 -1.41 35.25
CA ASN A 336 -2.61 -2.25 34.25
C ASN A 336 -1.43 -1.56 33.54
N TYR A 337 -1.42 -0.22 33.44
CA TYR A 337 -0.43 0.53 32.67
C TYR A 337 0.10 1.78 33.39
N LYS A 338 1.35 2.17 33.12
CA LYS A 338 2.02 3.40 33.58
C LYS A 338 2.84 4.02 32.44
N THR A 339 3.31 5.26 32.64
CA THR A 339 4.21 5.91 31.70
C THR A 339 5.52 5.12 31.53
N GLY A 340 5.98 4.97 30.28
CA GLY A 340 7.18 4.21 29.91
C GLY A 340 6.93 2.72 29.66
N ASP A 341 5.69 2.23 29.74
CA ASP A 341 5.35 0.87 29.33
C ASP A 341 5.27 0.74 27.81
N SER A 342 5.90 -0.29 27.25
CA SER A 342 5.72 -0.66 25.84
C SER A 342 4.39 -1.38 25.62
N VAL A 343 3.77 -1.17 24.47
CA VAL A 343 2.61 -1.94 23.98
C VAL A 343 2.87 -2.46 22.56
N VAL A 344 2.29 -3.62 22.24
CA VAL A 344 2.28 -4.19 20.88
C VAL A 344 0.91 -4.07 20.22
N GLN A 345 0.87 -4.19 18.89
CA GLN A 345 -0.40 -4.20 18.15
C GLN A 345 -1.36 -5.28 18.68
N SER A 346 -2.66 -4.97 18.74
CA SER A 346 -3.72 -5.86 19.24
C SER A 346 -3.68 -6.16 20.75
N GLN A 347 -2.69 -5.61 21.49
CA GLN A 347 -2.67 -5.69 22.94
C GLN A 347 -3.87 -4.92 23.54
N VAL A 348 -4.61 -5.57 24.44
CA VAL A 348 -5.76 -4.95 25.13
C VAL A 348 -5.26 -3.87 26.10
N LEU A 349 -5.58 -2.62 25.80
CA LEU A 349 -5.26 -1.46 26.61
C LEU A 349 -6.25 -1.30 27.78
N GLY A 350 -7.47 -1.79 27.60
CA GLY A 350 -8.53 -1.72 28.59
C GLY A 350 -9.88 -1.99 27.95
N LYS A 351 -10.93 -1.41 28.54
CA LYS A 351 -12.31 -1.52 28.08
C LYS A 351 -12.95 -0.14 28.03
N THR A 352 -13.99 0.06 27.22
CA THR A 352 -14.82 1.29 27.29
C THR A 352 -15.49 1.41 28.66
N GLY A 353 -15.40 2.57 29.30
CA GLY A 353 -15.97 2.83 30.63
C GLY A 353 -17.40 3.35 30.59
N ASP A 354 -18.09 3.31 31.73
CA ASP A 354 -19.44 3.88 31.89
C ASP A 354 -19.37 5.41 32.01
N LEU A 355 -19.95 6.12 31.03
CA LEU A 355 -20.18 7.56 31.11
C LEU A 355 -21.37 7.85 32.03
N THR A 356 -21.05 7.94 33.33
CA THR A 356 -22.01 7.83 34.44
C THR A 356 -23.20 8.80 34.43
N SER A 357 -23.17 9.92 33.69
CA SER A 357 -24.33 10.83 33.62
C SER A 357 -25.35 10.47 32.52
N ILE A 358 -24.95 9.62 31.56
CA ILE A 358 -25.74 9.27 30.36
C ILE A 358 -25.82 7.76 30.10
N THR A 359 -25.09 6.93 30.86
CA THR A 359 -24.99 5.47 30.73
C THR A 359 -24.72 5.05 29.28
N ARG A 360 -23.55 5.47 28.78
CA ARG A 360 -23.05 5.20 27.44
C ARG A 360 -21.64 4.66 27.51
N PHE A 361 -21.32 3.83 26.52
CA PHE A 361 -20.00 3.23 26.32
C PHE A 361 -19.55 3.58 24.91
N MET A 362 -18.36 4.17 24.81
CA MET A 362 -17.72 4.50 23.54
C MET A 362 -16.22 4.70 23.76
N LEU A 363 -15.44 4.57 22.69
CA LEU A 363 -14.04 4.96 22.68
C LEU A 363 -13.91 6.37 22.10
N HIS A 364 -13.38 7.30 22.91
CA HIS A 364 -13.09 8.67 22.48
C HIS A 364 -11.67 8.73 21.92
N PHE A 365 -11.55 8.56 20.59
CA PHE A 365 -10.26 8.42 19.91
C PHE A 365 -9.73 9.77 19.38
N GLU A 366 -8.61 10.25 19.90
CA GLU A 366 -7.91 11.45 19.42
C GLU A 366 -6.56 11.08 18.75
N LEU A 367 -6.17 11.84 17.71
CA LEU A 367 -4.90 11.68 16.99
C LEU A 367 -4.13 13.00 16.96
N TYR A 368 -2.83 12.96 17.22
CA TYR A 368 -1.92 14.11 17.13
C TYR A 368 -0.76 13.79 16.19
N SER A 369 -0.46 14.70 15.26
CA SER A 369 0.55 14.47 14.22
C SER A 369 2.00 14.49 14.71
N GLY A 370 2.26 15.01 15.92
CA GLY A 370 3.61 15.20 16.43
C GLY A 370 4.31 16.46 15.92
N GLU A 371 3.62 17.34 15.17
CA GLU A 371 4.18 18.61 14.66
C GLU A 371 4.71 19.53 15.78
N GLN A 372 4.19 19.42 17.01
CA GLN A 372 4.72 20.15 18.17
C GLN A 372 5.87 19.43 18.89
N GLY A 373 6.17 18.17 18.53
CA GLY A 373 7.04 17.26 19.28
C GLY A 373 6.26 16.36 20.24
N TYR A 374 6.90 15.29 20.74
CA TYR A 374 6.19 14.18 21.38
C TYR A 374 5.92 14.33 22.90
N ASP A 375 6.41 15.40 23.53
CA ASP A 375 6.18 15.71 24.94
C ASP A 375 4.72 16.15 25.19
N LEU A 376 4.04 15.61 26.20
CA LEU A 376 2.66 15.98 26.56
C LEU A 376 2.54 17.27 27.40
N THR A 377 3.65 17.86 27.84
CA THR A 377 3.67 19.10 28.65
C THR A 377 3.60 20.39 27.83
N ILE A 378 3.62 20.27 26.49
CA ILE A 378 3.60 21.40 25.54
C ILE A 378 2.39 22.32 25.77
N PRO A 379 2.56 23.66 25.72
CA PRO A 379 1.47 24.63 25.91
C PRO A 379 0.26 24.38 25.01
N LEU A 380 -0.91 24.26 25.63
CA LEU A 380 -2.17 24.02 24.94
C LEU A 380 -2.75 25.34 24.41
N ALA A 381 -3.25 25.33 23.18
CA ALA A 381 -3.94 26.45 22.54
C ALA A 381 -5.44 26.48 22.88
N GLY A 382 -6.03 27.67 22.86
CA GLY A 382 -7.45 27.91 23.17
C GLY A 382 -7.67 28.53 24.56
N GLY A 383 -8.94 28.66 24.94
CA GLY A 383 -9.36 29.31 26.20
C GLY A 383 -10.29 28.44 27.04
N GLY A 384 -10.15 28.54 28.37
CA GLY A 384 -10.96 27.80 29.32
C GLY A 384 -10.71 26.28 29.29
N LYS A 385 -11.71 25.50 29.68
CA LYS A 385 -11.61 24.03 29.86
C LYS A 385 -11.53 23.20 28.56
N PHE A 386 -11.30 23.84 27.41
CA PHE A 386 -11.26 23.21 26.07
C PHE A 386 -9.92 23.46 25.36
N GLN A 387 -8.86 23.71 26.14
CA GLN A 387 -7.50 23.84 25.65
C GLN A 387 -6.98 22.50 25.10
N ARG A 388 -6.34 22.54 23.93
CA ARG A 388 -5.82 21.38 23.20
C ARG A 388 -4.50 21.72 22.51
N ARG A 389 -3.68 20.70 22.20
CA ARG A 389 -2.49 20.90 21.35
C ARG A 389 -2.92 21.36 19.95
N THR A 390 -2.06 22.10 19.27
CA THR A 390 -2.31 22.60 17.90
C THR A 390 -2.20 21.51 16.84
N ASP A 391 -1.47 20.43 17.12
CA ASP A 391 -1.24 19.29 16.22
C ASP A 391 -2.29 18.17 16.33
N LEU A 392 -3.41 18.43 17.01
CA LEU A 392 -4.59 17.57 17.01
C LEU A 392 -5.22 17.57 15.60
N ILE A 393 -5.32 16.39 14.99
CA ILE A 393 -5.82 16.19 13.63
C ILE A 393 -7.04 15.24 13.62
N ASP A 394 -7.73 15.16 12.48
CA ASP A 394 -8.88 14.25 12.33
C ASP A 394 -8.39 12.79 12.27
N PRO A 395 -8.81 11.90 13.20
CA PRO A 395 -8.40 10.50 13.18
C PRO A 395 -8.97 9.66 12.03
N LEU A 396 -9.80 10.24 11.15
CA LEU A 396 -10.52 9.52 10.10
C LEU A 396 -9.61 8.61 9.24
N THR A 397 -8.44 9.09 8.82
CA THR A 397 -7.56 8.32 7.91
C THR A 397 -7.02 7.07 8.58
N ILE A 398 -6.42 7.20 9.78
CA ILE A 398 -5.83 6.06 10.51
C ILE A 398 -6.90 5.07 10.98
N LEU A 399 -8.09 5.56 11.35
CA LEU A 399 -9.22 4.69 11.68
C LEU A 399 -9.76 3.94 10.45
N LYS A 400 -9.79 4.55 9.26
CA LYS A 400 -10.16 3.83 8.01
C LYS A 400 -9.11 2.81 7.58
N GLU A 401 -7.83 3.09 7.78
CA GLU A 401 -6.76 2.12 7.58
C GLU A 401 -6.92 0.92 8.51
N GLY A 402 -7.03 1.18 9.82
CA GLY A 402 -7.25 0.16 10.83
C GLY A 402 -8.52 -0.66 10.62
N TYR A 403 -9.63 -0.01 10.25
CA TYR A 403 -10.93 -0.66 10.03
C TYR A 403 -10.84 -1.70 8.90
N ARG A 404 -10.31 -1.30 7.73
CA ARG A 404 -10.05 -2.21 6.60
C ARG A 404 -9.08 -3.31 7.01
N ASN A 405 -8.04 -2.96 7.76
CA ASN A 405 -7.08 -3.95 8.24
C ASN A 405 -7.67 -4.97 9.22
N THR A 406 -8.78 -4.67 9.91
CA THR A 406 -9.34 -5.52 10.98
C THR A 406 -10.59 -6.30 10.58
N PHE A 407 -11.52 -5.68 9.85
CA PHE A 407 -12.83 -6.28 9.54
C PHE A 407 -13.00 -6.70 8.09
N GLU A 408 -12.09 -6.29 7.21
CA GLU A 408 -12.13 -6.62 5.79
C GLU A 408 -11.05 -7.70 5.56
N GLU A 409 -11.47 -8.95 5.72
CA GLU A 409 -10.73 -10.12 5.27
C GLU A 409 -10.72 -10.17 3.74
N GLY A 410 -9.66 -10.71 3.14
CA GLY A 410 -9.51 -10.83 1.69
C GLY A 410 -9.08 -9.55 0.98
N THR A 411 -9.57 -8.36 1.38
CA THR A 411 -9.13 -7.11 0.75
C THR A 411 -7.67 -6.81 1.08
N ALA A 412 -6.82 -6.87 0.05
CA ALA A 412 -5.60 -6.09 0.01
C ALA A 412 -5.94 -4.59 0.03
N PHE A 413 -4.92 -3.74 0.14
CA PHE A 413 -5.09 -2.36 -0.32
C PHE A 413 -5.35 -2.43 -1.82
N ASN A 414 -6.60 -2.24 -2.23
CA ASN A 414 -7.01 -2.42 -3.62
C ASN A 414 -6.29 -1.40 -4.50
N ASP A 415 -5.37 -1.88 -5.33
CA ASP A 415 -4.47 -1.01 -6.09
C ASP A 415 -5.13 -0.51 -7.39
N TRP A 416 -6.17 0.29 -7.21
CA TRP A 416 -6.95 0.88 -8.29
C TRP A 416 -6.08 1.74 -9.23
N ALA A 417 -4.96 2.30 -8.75
CA ALA A 417 -3.93 2.98 -9.54
C ALA A 417 -3.34 2.10 -10.64
N HIS A 418 -3.17 0.80 -10.37
CA HIS A 418 -2.67 -0.23 -11.30
C HIS A 418 -3.77 -1.15 -11.87
N SER A 419 -5.03 -0.92 -11.54
CA SER A 419 -6.17 -1.57 -12.20
C SER A 419 -6.27 -1.15 -13.69
N PRO A 420 -6.99 -1.92 -14.54
CA PRO A 420 -7.30 -1.50 -15.92
C PRO A 420 -7.85 -0.08 -16.03
N PHE A 421 -8.70 0.34 -15.08
CA PHE A 421 -9.24 1.69 -14.94
C PHE A 421 -8.14 2.74 -14.66
N GLY A 422 -7.31 2.54 -13.64
CA GLY A 422 -6.24 3.47 -13.26
C GLY A 422 -5.14 3.59 -14.31
N ASN A 423 -4.68 2.46 -14.84
CA ASN A 423 -3.72 2.39 -15.95
C ASN A 423 -4.26 3.12 -17.19
N ARG A 424 -5.56 3.01 -17.51
CA ARG A 424 -6.13 3.72 -18.66
C ARG A 424 -6.15 5.24 -18.47
N ILE A 425 -6.46 5.72 -17.26
CA ILE A 425 -6.38 7.15 -16.94
C ILE A 425 -4.94 7.63 -17.08
N ALA A 426 -3.99 6.95 -16.42
CA ALA A 426 -2.57 7.29 -16.47
C ALA A 426 -2.03 7.34 -17.92
N LEU A 427 -2.39 6.37 -18.76
CA LEU A 427 -2.02 6.32 -20.17
C LEU A 427 -2.56 7.51 -20.99
N LYS A 428 -3.69 8.12 -20.60
CA LYS A 428 -4.30 9.26 -21.31
C LYS A 428 -3.87 10.62 -20.78
N GLU A 429 -3.76 10.75 -19.46
CA GLU A 429 -3.40 12.02 -18.80
C GLU A 429 -1.88 12.24 -18.81
N SER A 430 -1.05 11.20 -18.67
CA SER A 430 0.42 11.32 -18.59
C SER A 430 1.23 10.42 -19.52
N GLN A 431 0.61 9.49 -20.26
CA GLN A 431 1.30 8.33 -20.86
C GLN A 431 2.02 7.47 -19.81
N ASN A 432 1.39 7.31 -18.64
CA ASN A 432 1.88 6.55 -17.48
C ASN A 432 3.25 7.03 -16.96
N ASN A 433 3.45 8.35 -16.92
CA ASN A 433 4.73 8.97 -16.57
C ASN A 433 4.58 9.87 -15.33
N TYR A 434 5.10 9.40 -14.19
CA TYR A 434 5.12 10.11 -12.90
C TYR A 434 5.87 11.44 -12.89
N ASN A 435 6.63 11.76 -13.94
CA ASN A 435 7.35 13.02 -14.10
C ASN A 435 6.74 13.95 -15.16
N LEU A 436 5.71 13.53 -15.92
CA LEU A 436 5.10 14.42 -16.90
C LEU A 436 4.32 15.54 -16.22
N CYS A 437 4.67 16.78 -16.53
CA CYS A 437 3.96 17.94 -16.01
C CYS A 437 3.54 18.88 -17.15
N ASN A 438 2.52 19.70 -16.89
CA ASN A 438 2.16 20.83 -17.74
C ASN A 438 2.16 22.14 -16.93
N ARG A 439 2.02 23.26 -17.63
CA ARG A 439 1.89 24.60 -17.04
C ARG A 439 0.86 25.41 -17.80
N ARG A 440 0.31 26.44 -17.17
CA ARG A 440 -0.65 27.36 -17.78
C ARG A 440 0.05 28.52 -18.49
N ARG A 441 -0.18 28.66 -19.80
CA ARG A 441 0.32 29.78 -20.62
C ARG A 441 -0.83 30.69 -21.07
N GLY A 442 -1.46 31.37 -20.11
CA GLY A 442 -2.57 32.30 -20.35
C GLY A 442 -3.95 31.64 -20.25
N LYS A 443 -4.77 31.76 -21.31
CA LYS A 443 -6.16 31.26 -21.35
C LYS A 443 -6.30 30.11 -22.34
N ASN A 444 -6.59 28.92 -21.82
CA ASN A 444 -6.81 27.67 -22.57
C ASN A 444 -5.58 27.17 -23.37
N ASP A 445 -4.37 27.39 -22.86
CA ASP A 445 -3.12 26.87 -23.41
C ASP A 445 -2.28 26.29 -22.27
N TYR A 446 -2.00 24.99 -22.35
CA TYR A 446 -1.38 24.19 -21.28
C TYR A 446 -0.19 23.37 -21.84
N PRO A 447 0.91 24.02 -22.24
CA PRO A 447 2.06 23.31 -22.79
C PRO A 447 2.70 22.37 -21.75
N MET A 448 3.09 21.19 -22.20
CA MET A 448 3.91 20.26 -21.43
C MET A 448 5.25 20.91 -21.04
N VAL A 449 5.70 20.62 -19.82
CA VAL A 449 7.00 21.03 -19.28
C VAL A 449 7.94 19.82 -19.34
N ARG A 450 9.25 20.07 -19.49
CA ARG A 450 10.30 19.05 -19.53
C ARG A 450 11.45 19.48 -18.64
N GLY A 451 12.18 18.51 -18.08
CA GLY A 451 13.35 18.77 -17.23
C GLY A 451 13.08 18.82 -15.72
N PHE A 452 11.85 18.56 -15.28
CA PHE A 452 11.56 18.28 -13.87
C PHE A 452 11.60 16.77 -13.63
N ILE A 453 12.23 16.36 -12.53
CA ILE A 453 12.15 15.02 -11.94
C ILE A 453 11.41 15.20 -10.61
N ILE A 454 10.08 15.27 -10.68
CA ILE A 454 9.23 15.51 -9.50
C ILE A 454 9.15 14.32 -8.55
N VAL A 455 9.48 13.11 -9.01
CA VAL A 455 9.54 11.92 -8.13
C VAL A 455 10.66 12.00 -7.09
N ASP A 456 11.69 12.83 -7.32
CA ASP A 456 12.76 13.11 -6.36
C ASP A 456 12.49 14.34 -5.49
N MET A 457 11.49 15.14 -5.83
CA MET A 457 11.11 16.34 -5.07
C MET A 457 10.18 15.97 -3.91
N THR A 458 10.23 16.76 -2.84
CA THR A 458 9.23 16.68 -1.77
C THR A 458 7.87 17.17 -2.24
N ILE A 459 6.79 16.71 -1.57
CA ILE A 459 5.44 17.23 -1.76
C ILE A 459 5.42 18.77 -1.60
N ALA A 460 6.15 19.31 -0.61
CA ALA A 460 6.28 20.75 -0.38
C ALA A 460 6.89 21.50 -1.58
N GLU A 461 7.93 20.96 -2.20
CA GLU A 461 8.55 21.57 -3.39
C GLU A 461 7.61 21.53 -4.61
N VAL A 462 6.90 20.42 -4.82
CA VAL A 462 5.89 20.32 -5.89
C VAL A 462 4.75 21.32 -5.66
N MET A 463 4.25 21.44 -4.43
CA MET A 463 3.25 22.45 -4.05
C MET A 463 3.76 23.88 -4.23
N ALA A 464 5.04 24.15 -3.91
CA ALA A 464 5.66 25.47 -4.10
C ALA A 464 5.77 25.83 -5.59
N LEU A 465 6.20 24.89 -6.44
CA LEU A 465 6.23 25.06 -7.90
C LEU A 465 4.82 25.21 -8.51
N GLN A 466 3.82 24.55 -7.92
CA GLN A 466 2.41 24.67 -8.30
C GLN A 466 1.75 25.99 -7.87
N SER A 467 2.36 26.74 -6.93
CA SER A 467 1.82 28.04 -6.47
C SER A 467 1.85 29.12 -7.56
N ASP A 468 2.80 29.05 -8.49
CA ASP A 468 2.74 29.75 -9.77
C ASP A 468 2.39 28.75 -10.89
N THR A 469 1.11 28.76 -11.29
CA THR A 469 0.61 27.88 -12.36
C THR A 469 1.31 28.04 -13.72
N SER A 470 2.14 29.08 -13.92
CA SER A 470 2.98 29.26 -15.11
C SER A 470 4.34 28.54 -15.04
N ILE A 471 4.71 28.02 -13.87
CA ILE A 471 5.86 27.14 -13.65
C ILE A 471 5.41 25.68 -13.79
N LEU A 472 4.55 25.20 -12.87
CA LEU A 472 3.85 23.92 -12.94
C LEU A 472 2.36 24.12 -12.65
N PHE A 473 1.49 23.39 -13.35
CA PHE A 473 0.05 23.36 -13.09
C PHE A 473 -0.40 21.93 -12.75
N ALA A 474 -0.58 21.07 -13.74
CA ALA A 474 -0.90 19.65 -13.49
C ALA A 474 0.39 18.80 -13.49
N THR A 475 0.53 17.90 -12.52
CA THR A 475 1.77 17.15 -12.28
C THR A 475 1.56 15.64 -12.21
N GLY A 476 2.53 14.90 -12.72
CA GLY A 476 2.68 13.47 -12.50
C GLY A 476 1.69 12.56 -13.22
N ARG A 477 1.65 11.29 -12.80
CA ARG A 477 0.96 10.19 -13.49
C ARG A 477 -0.52 10.47 -13.76
N TYR A 478 -1.17 11.21 -12.86
CA TYR A 478 -2.60 11.51 -12.90
C TYR A 478 -2.93 12.98 -13.19
N GLN A 479 -1.93 13.79 -13.57
CA GLN A 479 -2.05 15.23 -13.81
C GLN A 479 -2.77 15.96 -12.65
N ILE A 480 -2.27 15.75 -11.43
CA ILE A 480 -2.83 16.35 -10.22
C ILE A 480 -2.59 17.86 -10.24
N VAL A 481 -3.66 18.64 -10.07
CA VAL A 481 -3.64 20.12 -10.07
C VAL A 481 -3.46 20.69 -8.65
N PRO A 482 -3.04 21.97 -8.47
CA PRO A 482 -2.59 22.50 -7.18
C PRO A 482 -3.62 22.35 -6.07
N GLU A 483 -4.88 22.70 -6.34
CA GLU A 483 -5.98 22.61 -5.37
C GLU A 483 -6.27 21.16 -4.98
N THR A 484 -6.04 20.20 -5.89
CA THR A 484 -6.23 18.77 -5.64
C THR A 484 -5.08 18.19 -4.83
N LEU A 485 -3.84 18.60 -5.04
CA LEU A 485 -2.72 18.19 -4.19
C LEU A 485 -2.86 18.75 -2.77
N ILE A 486 -3.14 20.05 -2.63
CA ILE A 486 -3.39 20.70 -1.34
C ILE A 486 -4.53 20.00 -0.58
N GLU A 487 -5.62 19.67 -1.25
CA GLU A 487 -6.74 18.98 -0.61
C GLU A 487 -6.41 17.52 -0.27
N GLY A 488 -5.66 16.79 -1.10
CA GLY A 488 -5.22 15.42 -0.82
C GLY A 488 -4.31 15.34 0.40
N VAL A 489 -3.28 16.19 0.46
CA VAL A 489 -2.39 16.35 1.62
C VAL A 489 -3.20 16.62 2.89
N ARG A 490 -4.13 17.58 2.84
CA ARG A 490 -4.99 17.96 3.97
C ARG A 490 -5.96 16.85 4.41
N MET A 491 -6.50 16.07 3.47
CA MET A 491 -7.52 15.05 3.74
C MET A 491 -6.94 13.70 4.15
N LEU A 492 -5.72 13.36 3.72
CA LEU A 492 -5.01 12.15 4.15
C LEU A 492 -4.08 12.40 5.35
N GLY A 493 -3.65 13.65 5.58
CA GLY A 493 -2.68 13.99 6.64
C GLY A 493 -1.24 13.70 6.23
N LEU A 494 -0.88 13.91 4.95
CA LEU A 494 0.45 13.61 4.43
C LEU A 494 1.51 14.57 5.00
N ASN A 495 2.67 14.05 5.35
CA ASN A 495 3.83 14.86 5.71
C ASN A 495 4.43 15.47 4.43
N VAL A 496 4.35 16.80 4.30
CA VAL A 496 4.79 17.50 3.08
C VAL A 496 6.29 17.40 2.79
N ASN A 497 7.09 16.87 3.72
CA ASN A 497 8.52 16.61 3.53
C ASN A 497 8.81 15.22 2.93
N GLU A 498 7.79 14.36 2.75
CA GLU A 498 7.92 13.10 2.00
C GLU A 498 8.09 13.39 0.50
N LYS A 499 8.70 12.45 -0.24
CA LYS A 499 8.84 12.55 -1.70
C LYS A 499 7.47 12.48 -2.39
N TYR A 500 7.35 13.17 -3.52
CA TYR A 500 6.24 13.05 -4.47
C TYR A 500 6.52 11.93 -5.50
N ASP A 501 7.05 10.81 -5.01
CA ASP A 501 7.47 9.66 -5.79
C ASP A 501 6.29 8.87 -6.38
N GLU A 502 6.59 7.76 -7.05
CA GLU A 502 5.60 6.91 -7.73
C GLU A 502 4.57 6.38 -6.72
N ALA A 503 5.04 5.85 -5.58
CA ALA A 503 4.18 5.34 -4.52
C ALA A 503 3.32 6.43 -3.88
N MET A 504 3.83 7.65 -3.71
CA MET A 504 3.05 8.78 -3.20
C MET A 504 1.97 9.26 -4.19
N GLN A 505 2.27 9.27 -5.50
CA GLN A 505 1.30 9.62 -6.53
C GLN A 505 0.18 8.57 -6.65
N ASP A 506 0.51 7.29 -6.57
CA ASP A 506 -0.47 6.19 -6.56
C ASP A 506 -1.27 6.16 -5.25
N ARG A 507 -0.64 6.48 -4.11
CA ARG A 507 -1.33 6.68 -2.84
C ARG A 507 -2.36 7.81 -2.93
N LEU A 508 -2.00 8.94 -3.55
CA LEU A 508 -2.94 10.04 -3.80
C LEU A 508 -4.07 9.62 -4.74
N PHE A 509 -3.83 8.78 -5.74
CA PHE A 509 -4.92 8.23 -6.57
C PHE A 509 -5.85 7.34 -5.74
N ASN A 510 -5.30 6.31 -5.08
CA ASN A 510 -6.01 5.26 -4.36
C ASN A 510 -6.75 5.77 -3.11
N GLU A 511 -6.05 6.46 -2.19
CA GLU A 511 -6.65 6.94 -0.95
C GLU A 511 -7.44 8.23 -1.14
N TYR A 512 -6.98 9.16 -1.99
CA TYR A 512 -7.63 10.46 -2.12
C TYR A 512 -8.56 10.57 -3.33
N LEU A 513 -8.08 10.45 -4.57
CA LEU A 513 -8.88 10.80 -5.76
C LEU A 513 -10.16 9.95 -5.91
N ILE A 514 -10.11 8.67 -5.55
CA ILE A 514 -11.25 7.75 -5.68
C ILE A 514 -11.97 7.46 -4.35
N ASP A 515 -11.25 7.25 -3.25
CA ASP A 515 -11.86 7.01 -1.94
C ASP A 515 -12.27 8.34 -1.27
N VAL A 516 -11.33 9.09 -0.70
CA VAL A 516 -11.66 10.15 0.28
C VAL A 516 -12.32 11.39 -0.35
N LYS A 517 -12.00 11.75 -1.61
CA LYS A 517 -12.48 13.00 -2.24
C LYS A 517 -14.02 13.09 -2.26
N PRO A 518 -14.66 14.03 -1.54
CA PRO A 518 -16.10 13.94 -1.23
C PRO A 518 -17.03 13.84 -2.45
N ASN A 519 -16.67 14.50 -3.56
CA ASN A 519 -17.45 14.49 -4.81
C ASN A 519 -17.10 13.34 -5.77
N ARG A 520 -16.25 12.38 -5.33
CA ARG A 520 -15.83 11.19 -6.10
C ARG A 520 -16.21 9.86 -5.49
N LYS A 521 -16.81 9.88 -4.29
CA LYS A 521 -17.39 8.72 -3.60
C LYS A 521 -18.12 7.69 -4.49
N PRO A 522 -18.90 8.05 -5.53
CA PRO A 522 -19.49 7.05 -6.44
C PRO A 522 -18.48 6.08 -7.08
N ILE A 523 -17.23 6.50 -7.32
CA ILE A 523 -16.17 5.65 -7.88
C ILE A 523 -15.90 4.46 -6.94
N ILE A 524 -15.44 4.74 -5.71
CA ILE A 524 -15.13 3.67 -4.75
C ILE A 524 -16.38 2.89 -4.32
N ASN A 525 -17.54 3.56 -4.21
CA ASN A 525 -18.80 2.87 -3.90
C ASN A 525 -19.22 1.86 -4.98
N PHE A 526 -18.87 2.10 -6.26
CA PHE A 526 -19.05 1.07 -7.30
C PHE A 526 -17.97 -0.01 -7.20
N LEU A 527 -16.70 0.37 -7.05
CA LEU A 527 -15.57 -0.56 -7.10
C LEU A 527 -15.56 -1.54 -5.91
N GLU A 528 -15.85 -1.06 -4.70
CA GLU A 528 -15.74 -1.82 -3.44
C GLU A 528 -17.10 -2.14 -2.78
N SER A 529 -18.24 -1.76 -3.39
CA SER A 529 -19.59 -1.99 -2.82
C SER A 529 -20.65 -2.16 -3.92
N ASP A 530 -21.94 -1.98 -3.62
CA ASP A 530 -23.08 -2.19 -4.54
C ASP A 530 -23.50 -0.92 -5.32
N GLY A 531 -22.62 0.08 -5.44
CA GLY A 531 -22.91 1.34 -6.12
C GLY A 531 -23.24 1.22 -7.61
N SER A 532 -23.80 2.29 -8.20
CA SER A 532 -24.06 2.37 -9.65
C SER A 532 -22.77 2.64 -10.44
N VAL A 533 -22.54 1.84 -11.49
CA VAL A 533 -21.44 2.07 -12.43
C VAL A 533 -21.64 3.38 -13.20
N GLU A 534 -22.87 3.74 -13.56
CA GLU A 534 -23.19 4.98 -14.29
C GLU A 534 -22.83 6.24 -13.48
N ASP A 535 -23.06 6.23 -12.17
CA ASP A 535 -22.65 7.32 -11.30
C ASP A 535 -21.15 7.33 -10.99
N ALA A 536 -20.49 6.15 -10.96
CA ALA A 536 -19.03 6.05 -10.94
C ALA A 536 -18.40 6.64 -12.21
N MET A 537 -18.87 6.24 -13.39
CA MET A 537 -18.45 6.77 -14.70
C MET A 537 -18.58 8.30 -14.75
N TYR A 538 -19.71 8.83 -14.26
CA TYR A 538 -19.94 10.28 -14.21
C TYR A 538 -19.03 10.99 -13.20
N ALA A 539 -18.72 10.38 -12.05
CA ALA A 539 -17.74 10.91 -11.11
C ALA A 539 -16.31 10.92 -11.69
N CYS A 540 -15.91 9.86 -12.40
CA CYS A 540 -14.63 9.79 -13.12
C CYS A 540 -14.54 10.92 -14.18
N ALA A 541 -15.61 11.13 -14.96
CA ALA A 541 -15.67 12.19 -15.97
C ALA A 541 -15.61 13.61 -15.41
N GLN A 542 -15.96 13.81 -14.14
CA GLN A 542 -15.79 15.09 -13.45
C GLN A 542 -14.37 15.30 -12.89
N GLU A 543 -13.59 14.24 -12.71
CA GLU A 543 -12.21 14.32 -12.24
C GLU A 543 -11.23 14.45 -13.42
N TRP A 544 -11.31 13.52 -14.38
CA TRP A 544 -10.40 13.44 -15.52
C TRP A 544 -11.06 13.92 -16.80
N ALA A 545 -10.51 15.00 -17.38
CA ALA A 545 -11.08 15.62 -18.56
C ALA A 545 -11.03 14.71 -19.81
N ALA A 546 -10.16 13.70 -19.83
CA ALA A 546 -10.10 12.67 -20.86
C ALA A 546 -11.31 11.71 -20.88
N ILE A 547 -12.17 11.68 -19.86
CA ILE A 547 -13.31 10.74 -19.81
C ILE A 547 -14.60 11.38 -20.35
N GLY A 548 -15.31 10.63 -21.23
CA GLY A 548 -16.58 11.05 -21.81
C GLY A 548 -17.78 10.88 -20.88
N VAL A 549 -18.68 11.86 -20.89
CA VAL A 549 -19.95 11.87 -20.14
C VAL A 549 -21.06 11.23 -20.98
N GLU A 550 -21.84 10.33 -20.35
CA GLU A 550 -23.02 9.68 -20.95
C GLU A 550 -24.01 10.69 -21.58
N VAL A 551 -24.64 10.30 -22.69
CA VAL A 551 -25.61 11.15 -23.40
C VAL A 551 -26.79 11.48 -22.47
N GLY A 552 -27.18 12.76 -22.43
CA GLY A 552 -28.23 13.27 -21.55
C GLY A 552 -27.76 13.69 -20.16
N ARG A 553 -26.58 13.25 -19.67
CA ARG A 553 -26.00 13.80 -18.44
C ARG A 553 -25.47 15.22 -18.66
N ARG A 554 -25.49 16.00 -17.58
CA ARG A 554 -25.09 17.41 -17.56
C ARG A 554 -23.56 17.55 -17.67
N LEU A 555 -23.09 18.48 -18.50
CA LEU A 555 -21.71 18.93 -18.55
C LEU A 555 -21.51 20.14 -17.62
N LYS A 556 -20.27 20.62 -17.43
CA LYS A 556 -20.03 21.90 -16.75
C LYS A 556 -20.75 23.06 -17.47
N GLU A 557 -20.76 23.01 -18.80
CA GLU A 557 -21.57 23.88 -19.67
C GLU A 557 -22.39 23.01 -20.65
N GLY A 558 -23.71 23.01 -20.50
CA GLY A 558 -24.63 22.24 -21.37
C GLY A 558 -24.90 20.80 -20.93
N ILE A 559 -25.20 19.94 -21.91
CA ILE A 559 -25.61 18.53 -21.77
C ILE A 559 -24.82 17.71 -22.80
N SER A 560 -24.38 16.50 -22.43
CA SER A 560 -23.67 15.61 -23.36
C SER A 560 -24.64 15.10 -24.42
N THR A 561 -24.29 15.28 -25.69
CA THR A 561 -25.03 14.73 -26.84
C THR A 561 -24.29 13.57 -27.50
N ASN A 562 -22.97 13.44 -27.28
CA ASN A 562 -22.15 12.39 -27.89
C ASN A 562 -20.83 12.16 -27.11
N GLY A 563 -20.90 11.63 -25.87
CA GLY A 563 -19.72 11.19 -25.12
C GLY A 563 -18.70 12.29 -24.78
N GLN A 564 -19.14 13.54 -24.64
CA GLN A 564 -18.24 14.70 -24.50
C GLN A 564 -17.58 14.74 -23.12
N SER A 565 -16.36 15.29 -23.03
CA SER A 565 -15.73 15.62 -21.74
C SER A 565 -16.66 16.49 -20.90
N TYR A 566 -16.69 16.27 -19.58
CA TYR A 566 -17.44 17.14 -18.65
C TYR A 566 -17.04 18.63 -18.78
N TYR A 567 -15.81 18.89 -19.23
CA TYR A 567 -15.23 20.22 -19.43
C TYR A 567 -15.27 20.69 -20.89
N ALA A 568 -16.05 20.07 -21.78
CA ALA A 568 -16.15 20.49 -23.18
C ALA A 568 -16.50 21.98 -23.33
N GLY A 569 -15.83 22.67 -24.25
CA GLY A 569 -15.90 24.13 -24.42
C GLY A 569 -14.92 24.92 -23.53
N ILE A 570 -14.52 24.36 -22.39
CA ILE A 570 -13.58 24.96 -21.43
C ILE A 570 -12.17 24.41 -21.68
N GLY A 571 -11.14 25.26 -21.63
CA GLY A 571 -9.73 24.83 -21.64
C GLY A 571 -9.21 24.20 -22.94
N GLY A 572 -10.08 23.94 -23.93
CA GLY A 572 -9.77 23.11 -25.09
C GLY A 572 -10.01 21.60 -24.87
N ASN A 573 -10.56 21.22 -23.70
CA ASN A 573 -10.71 19.83 -23.26
C ASN A 573 -11.56 18.97 -24.20
N ARG A 574 -11.18 17.70 -24.33
CA ARG A 574 -11.84 16.68 -25.16
C ARG A 574 -11.76 15.32 -24.46
N ALA A 575 -12.78 14.49 -24.68
CA ALA A 575 -12.73 13.10 -24.23
C ALA A 575 -11.83 12.28 -25.16
N HIS A 576 -11.09 11.36 -24.55
CA HIS A 576 -10.19 10.39 -25.17
C HIS A 576 -10.43 8.95 -24.69
N ILE A 577 -11.38 8.77 -23.76
CA ILE A 577 -11.96 7.51 -23.27
C ILE A 577 -13.49 7.65 -23.44
N SER A 578 -14.16 6.68 -24.08
CA SER A 578 -15.62 6.74 -24.28
C SER A 578 -16.41 6.36 -23.01
N PRO A 579 -17.72 6.70 -22.89
CA PRO A 579 -18.57 6.21 -21.80
C PRO A 579 -18.58 4.67 -21.71
N ASP A 580 -18.69 3.97 -22.83
CA ASP A 580 -18.71 2.50 -22.87
C ASP A 580 -17.35 1.89 -22.46
N GLU A 581 -16.26 2.55 -22.83
CA GLU A 581 -14.89 2.15 -22.50
C GLU A 581 -14.62 2.30 -20.99
N ILE A 582 -14.96 3.45 -20.39
CA ILE A 582 -14.80 3.63 -18.94
C ILE A 582 -15.74 2.72 -18.14
N LYS A 583 -16.93 2.41 -18.68
CA LYS A 583 -17.86 1.41 -18.09
C LYS A 583 -17.24 0.02 -18.03
N ALA A 584 -16.69 -0.45 -19.15
CA ALA A 584 -16.03 -1.75 -19.23
C ALA A 584 -14.85 -1.84 -18.26
N LEU A 585 -13.96 -0.85 -18.26
CA LEU A 585 -12.76 -0.82 -17.41
C LEU A 585 -13.07 -0.78 -15.92
N LEU A 586 -14.11 -0.06 -15.49
CA LEU A 586 -14.56 -0.08 -14.10
C LEU A 586 -15.07 -1.47 -13.70
N ILE A 587 -15.90 -2.11 -14.54
CA ILE A 587 -16.44 -3.47 -14.28
C ILE A 587 -15.31 -4.51 -14.24
N GLU A 588 -14.38 -4.45 -15.18
CA GLU A 588 -13.19 -5.31 -15.27
C GLU A 588 -12.31 -5.16 -14.03
N SER A 589 -11.98 -3.92 -13.66
CA SER A 589 -11.16 -3.63 -12.47
C SER A 589 -11.80 -4.19 -11.20
N LYS A 590 -13.11 -4.08 -11.05
CA LYS A 590 -13.86 -4.66 -9.93
C LYS A 590 -13.84 -6.19 -9.93
N ALA A 591 -13.98 -6.82 -11.10
CA ALA A 591 -13.95 -8.27 -11.22
C ALA A 591 -12.58 -8.84 -10.82
N ASN A 592 -11.49 -8.17 -11.22
CA ASN A 592 -10.10 -8.59 -10.98
C ASN A 592 -9.63 -8.49 -9.51
N ILE A 593 -10.51 -8.15 -8.57
CA ILE A 593 -10.25 -8.14 -7.11
C ILE A 593 -11.12 -9.17 -6.37
N ASN A 594 -12.05 -9.83 -7.07
CA ASN A 594 -12.94 -10.86 -6.53
C ASN A 594 -12.62 -12.27 -7.04
N ASN A 595 -11.46 -12.41 -7.71
CA ASN A 595 -10.82 -13.68 -8.10
C ASN A 595 -9.41 -13.70 -7.51
#